data_AF-A0A4S4CB46-F1
#
_entry.id   AF-A0A4S4CB46-F1
#
_cell.length_a   1.000
_cell.length_b   1.000
_cell.length_c   1.000
_cell.angle_alpha   90.00
_cell.angle_beta   90.00
_cell.angle_gamma   90.00
#
_symmetry.space_group_name_H-M   'P 1'
#
loop_
_entity.id
_entity.type
_entity.pdbx_description
1 polymer ?
#
loop_
_entity_poly.entity_id
_entity_poly.type
_entity_poly.pdbx_seq_one_letter_code
_entity_poly.pdbx_strand_id
1 'polypeptide(L)'
;MQAQQRQWQEAQQSGHVSTTDVDAWRAQLLGARDEVLAEQRAEFAELEQQLAPHTVDGELAMGVRVLLDAARQTLALGNLATDSLRELRDTRDTLGGGHLDGARLATQQELLDLERSARALPASLVELDPLIAQAKARFAQGEDVDLGPLWTLLERHMGAAALERDAFDVRADTVIDEYASVRHLAGETTQRLGRLADSLRAQRRLGTMSAAARARYGQTLVEAEALLAEAQAEFRAAQEVTATFGQDALSGLLDVFNLDGGDAPDPLATAVPPSAPVVSAPGEQPQAPASIGDLLAGLGQFGEPPARSTAAPETATPPALPEDAWLVRGGQISSGMTDPGAAGVAALLAHAETLGLRRLDMADAMSVWSARRSDDGWRLGRAEDWEALDERTGAWLDGA
;
A
#
# COMPACT_ATOMS: atom_id res chain seq x y z
N MET A 1 -17.48 -3.03 22.67
CA MET A 1 -16.60 -3.22 21.51
C MET A 1 -17.30 -3.84 20.30
N GLN A 2 -17.59 -5.16 20.23
CA GLN A 2 -18.17 -5.76 19.01
C GLN A 2 -19.56 -5.26 18.59
N ALA A 3 -20.44 -4.95 19.54
CA ALA A 3 -21.77 -4.36 19.25
C ALA A 3 -21.65 -2.92 18.71
N GLN A 4 -20.64 -2.20 19.19
CA GLN A 4 -20.38 -0.81 18.83
C GLN A 4 -19.64 -0.71 17.49
N GLN A 5 -18.79 -1.68 17.18
CA GLN A 5 -18.16 -1.86 15.87
C GLN A 5 -19.21 -2.10 14.77
N ARG A 6 -20.27 -2.84 15.07
CA ARG A 6 -21.42 -3.03 14.16
C ARG A 6 -22.21 -1.73 13.95
N GLN A 7 -22.52 -1.00 15.02
CA GLN A 7 -23.16 0.33 14.90
C GLN A 7 -22.32 1.31 14.08
N TRP A 8 -21.00 1.24 14.19
CA TRP A 8 -20.09 2.10 13.44
C TRP A 8 -19.96 1.68 11.97
N GLN A 9 -20.00 0.39 11.68
CA GLN A 9 -20.10 -0.11 10.30
C GLN A 9 -21.42 0.32 9.64
N GLU A 10 -22.52 0.29 10.38
CA GLU A 10 -23.82 0.79 9.94
C GLU A 10 -23.81 2.32 9.72
N ALA A 11 -23.15 3.08 10.59
CA ALA A 11 -22.99 4.54 10.46
C ALA A 11 -22.03 4.94 9.31
N GLN A 12 -20.99 4.13 9.04
CA GLN A 12 -20.15 4.29 7.86
C GLN A 12 -20.92 4.02 6.57
N GLN A 13 -21.76 2.97 6.56
CA GLN A 13 -22.58 2.62 5.40
C GLN A 13 -23.67 3.66 5.11
N SER A 14 -24.12 4.41 6.12
CA SER A 14 -25.09 5.50 5.96
C SER A 14 -24.46 6.88 5.67
N GLY A 15 -23.12 6.98 5.60
CA GLY A 15 -22.42 8.22 5.29
C GLY A 15 -22.52 9.29 6.38
N HIS A 16 -22.72 8.91 7.64
CA HIS A 16 -22.93 9.82 8.78
C HIS A 16 -21.85 9.69 9.86
N VAL A 17 -20.58 9.57 9.45
CA VAL A 17 -19.45 9.60 10.37
C VAL A 17 -18.87 11.00 10.42
N SER A 18 -19.01 11.68 11.56
CA SER A 18 -18.38 12.99 11.76
C SER A 18 -16.91 12.84 12.20
N THR A 19 -16.10 13.88 11.98
CA THR A 19 -14.73 13.95 12.49
C THR A 19 -14.68 13.86 14.02
N THR A 20 -15.69 14.43 14.70
CA THR A 20 -15.84 14.35 16.15
C THR A 20 -16.06 12.91 16.63
N ASP A 21 -16.81 12.10 15.87
CA ASP A 21 -17.03 10.68 16.21
C ASP A 21 -15.74 9.86 16.04
N VAL A 22 -14.96 10.15 15.01
CA VAL A 22 -13.64 9.52 14.77
C VAL A 22 -12.68 9.87 15.90
N ASP A 23 -12.60 11.14 16.30
CA ASP A 23 -11.71 11.60 17.37
C ASP A 23 -12.11 11.02 18.73
N ALA A 24 -13.40 10.97 19.03
CA ALA A 24 -13.91 10.33 20.24
C ALA A 24 -13.57 8.83 20.26
N TRP A 25 -13.74 8.15 19.13
CA TRP A 25 -13.38 6.74 19.01
C TRP A 25 -11.86 6.52 19.16
N ARG A 26 -11.04 7.37 18.54
CA ARG A 26 -9.59 7.34 18.69
C ARG A 26 -9.19 7.53 20.15
N ALA A 27 -9.79 8.48 20.86
CA ALA A 27 -9.52 8.71 22.28
C ALA A 27 -9.91 7.49 23.13
N GLN A 28 -11.05 6.85 22.84
CA GLN A 28 -11.46 5.62 23.50
C GLN A 28 -10.48 4.46 23.24
N LEU A 29 -10.01 4.29 22.00
CA LEU A 29 -9.02 3.26 21.66
C LEU A 29 -7.69 3.49 22.36
N LEU A 30 -7.24 4.74 22.45
CA LEU A 30 -6.03 5.09 23.19
C LEU A 30 -6.19 4.82 24.69
N GLY A 31 -7.33 5.19 25.28
CA GLY A 31 -7.64 4.87 26.68
C GLY A 31 -7.65 3.38 26.94
N ALA A 32 -8.35 2.59 26.13
CA ALA A 32 -8.38 1.13 26.24
C ALA A 32 -6.98 0.51 26.05
N ARG A 33 -6.17 1.04 25.13
CA ARG A 33 -4.77 0.60 24.97
C ARG A 33 -3.96 0.87 26.23
N ASP A 34 -4.11 2.05 26.82
CA ASP A 34 -3.33 2.45 28.00
C ASP A 34 -3.72 1.64 29.24
N GLU A 35 -5.01 1.28 29.38
CA GLU A 35 -5.48 0.33 30.39
C GLU A 35 -4.80 -1.04 30.23
N VAL A 36 -4.83 -1.62 29.03
CA VAL A 36 -4.19 -2.91 28.77
C VAL A 36 -2.67 -2.84 28.98
N LEU A 37 -2.02 -1.72 28.59
CA LEU A 37 -0.59 -1.52 28.85
C LEU A 37 -0.27 -1.46 30.34
N ALA A 38 -1.14 -0.84 31.15
CA ALA A 38 -0.96 -0.80 32.60
C ALA A 38 -1.11 -2.19 33.22
N GLU A 39 -2.11 -2.97 32.79
CA GLU A 39 -2.29 -4.36 33.19
C GLU A 39 -1.07 -5.22 32.84
N GLN A 40 -0.58 -5.12 31.60
CA GLN A 40 0.58 -5.87 31.12
C GLN A 40 1.88 -5.51 31.86
N ARG A 41 2.06 -4.24 32.25
CA ARG A 41 3.20 -3.81 33.08
C ARG A 41 3.12 -4.39 34.50
N ALA A 42 1.92 -4.48 35.07
CA ALA A 42 1.72 -5.09 36.38
C ALA A 42 2.01 -6.61 36.32
N GLU A 43 1.49 -7.31 35.30
CA GLU A 43 1.76 -8.72 35.05
C GLU A 43 3.27 -8.98 34.84
N PHE A 44 3.93 -8.14 34.05
CA PHE A 44 5.38 -8.25 33.83
C PHE A 44 6.16 -8.15 35.14
N ALA A 45 5.84 -7.19 36.01
CA ALA A 45 6.54 -7.01 37.28
C ALA A 45 6.39 -8.24 38.20
N GLU A 46 5.22 -8.89 38.19
CA GLU A 46 5.00 -10.14 38.92
C GLU A 46 5.85 -11.29 38.35
N LEU A 47 5.84 -11.47 37.02
CA LEU A 47 6.61 -12.51 36.34
C LEU A 47 8.13 -12.30 36.51
N GLU A 48 8.59 -11.05 36.43
CA GLU A 48 9.99 -10.68 36.67
C GLU A 48 10.44 -11.06 38.08
N GLN A 49 9.62 -10.78 39.09
CA GLN A 49 9.91 -11.17 40.47
C GLN A 49 9.97 -12.70 40.64
N GLN A 50 9.05 -13.44 39.99
CA GLN A 50 8.97 -14.90 40.06
C GLN A 50 10.13 -15.59 39.34
N LEU A 51 10.59 -15.01 38.22
CA LEU A 51 11.66 -15.58 37.39
C LEU A 51 13.07 -15.10 37.78
N ALA A 52 13.19 -14.00 38.55
CA ALA A 52 14.47 -13.44 39.00
C ALA A 52 15.45 -14.48 39.59
N PRO A 53 15.04 -15.45 40.43
CA PRO A 53 15.95 -16.47 40.97
C PRO A 53 16.65 -17.32 39.91
N HIS A 54 15.99 -17.53 38.77
CA HIS A 54 16.49 -18.34 37.66
C HIS A 54 17.38 -17.55 36.70
N THR A 55 17.57 -16.25 36.94
CA THR A 55 18.43 -15.40 36.11
C THR A 55 19.86 -15.30 36.61
N VAL A 56 20.19 -15.77 37.82
CA VAL A 56 21.51 -15.48 38.43
C VAL A 56 22.58 -16.43 37.91
N ASP A 57 22.35 -17.74 38.03
CA ASP A 57 23.27 -18.81 37.67
C ASP A 57 22.53 -20.04 37.11
N GLY A 58 23.22 -20.87 36.33
CA GLY A 58 22.69 -22.09 35.72
C GLY A 58 22.51 -22.00 34.20
N GLU A 59 22.25 -23.14 33.55
CA GLU A 59 22.14 -23.26 32.09
C GLU A 59 21.00 -22.40 31.50
N LEU A 60 19.97 -22.11 32.29
CA LEU A 60 18.79 -21.34 31.89
C LEU A 60 18.97 -19.82 32.02
N ALA A 61 19.99 -19.36 32.77
CA ALA A 61 20.06 -17.98 33.23
C ALA A 61 20.07 -16.96 32.08
N MET A 62 20.83 -17.26 31.02
CA MET A 62 20.90 -16.40 29.84
C MET A 62 19.59 -16.37 29.06
N GLY A 63 18.94 -17.54 28.87
CA GLY A 63 17.67 -17.62 28.15
C GLY A 63 16.55 -16.86 28.85
N VAL A 64 16.40 -17.04 30.17
CA VAL A 64 15.39 -16.32 30.97
C VAL A 64 15.67 -14.81 31.00
N ARG A 65 16.94 -14.38 31.07
CA ARG A 65 17.30 -12.95 30.98
C ARG A 65 16.86 -12.35 29.65
N VAL A 66 17.14 -13.03 28.53
CA VAL A 66 16.75 -12.56 27.19
C VAL A 66 15.24 -12.38 27.07
N LEU A 67 14.45 -13.33 27.60
CA LEU A 67 12.98 -13.23 27.60
C LEU A 67 12.47 -12.04 28.42
N LEU A 68 13.01 -11.84 29.62
CA LEU A 68 12.66 -10.69 30.47
C LEU A 68 13.05 -9.38 29.81
N ASP A 69 14.24 -9.29 29.22
CA ASP A 69 14.73 -8.09 28.55
C ASP A 69 13.89 -7.75 27.31
N ALA A 70 13.49 -8.75 26.51
CA ALA A 70 12.62 -8.56 25.36
C ALA A 70 11.23 -8.02 25.74
N ALA A 71 10.61 -8.59 26.79
CA ALA A 71 9.34 -8.10 27.31
C ALA A 71 9.48 -6.69 27.90
N ARG A 72 10.55 -6.43 28.67
CA ARG A 72 10.83 -5.12 29.27
C ARG A 72 10.99 -4.04 28.19
N GLN A 73 11.76 -4.32 27.14
CA GLN A 73 11.99 -3.39 26.06
C GLN A 73 10.69 -3.09 25.28
N THR A 74 9.87 -4.11 25.03
CA THR A 74 8.57 -3.94 24.35
C THR A 74 7.63 -3.03 25.14
N LEU A 75 7.50 -3.25 26.45
CA LEU A 75 6.66 -2.44 27.34
C LEU A 75 7.21 -1.03 27.57
N ALA A 76 8.53 -0.88 27.59
CA ALA A 76 9.21 0.42 27.72
C ALA A 76 8.97 1.31 26.49
N LEU A 77 8.89 0.71 25.29
CA LEU A 77 8.52 1.41 24.05
C LEU A 77 7.02 1.75 23.97
N GLY A 78 6.21 1.34 24.96
CA GLY A 78 4.76 1.57 24.98
C GLY A 78 3.98 0.61 24.07
N ASN A 79 4.59 -0.50 23.66
CA ASN A 79 3.92 -1.54 22.87
C ASN A 79 3.31 -2.61 23.77
N LEU A 80 2.28 -3.27 23.28
CA LEU A 80 1.67 -4.42 23.94
C LEU A 80 2.60 -5.63 23.82
N ALA A 81 3.01 -6.21 24.96
CA ALA A 81 3.91 -7.36 25.03
C ALA A 81 3.15 -8.69 25.21
N THR A 82 1.97 -8.81 24.61
CA THR A 82 1.03 -9.93 24.81
C THR A 82 1.66 -11.31 24.58
N ASP A 83 2.47 -11.45 23.52
CA ASP A 83 3.13 -12.72 23.21
C ASP A 83 4.31 -13.00 24.17
N SER A 84 5.14 -11.99 24.47
CA SER A 84 6.26 -12.16 25.41
C SER A 84 5.79 -12.46 26.84
N LEU A 85 4.66 -11.89 27.28
CA LEU A 85 4.07 -12.21 28.58
C LEU A 85 3.49 -13.63 28.62
N ARG A 86 2.92 -14.10 27.50
CA ARG A 86 2.49 -15.51 27.38
C ARG A 86 3.70 -16.44 27.49
N GLU A 87 4.79 -16.12 26.80
CA GLU A 87 6.04 -16.86 26.86
C GLU A 87 6.61 -16.92 28.29
N LEU A 88 6.70 -15.78 28.97
CA LEU A 88 7.15 -15.72 30.37
C LEU A 88 6.26 -16.54 31.33
N ARG A 89 4.93 -16.55 31.11
CA ARG A 89 4.01 -17.42 31.86
C ARG A 89 4.28 -18.90 31.62
N ASP A 90 4.41 -19.30 30.36
CA ASP A 90 4.67 -20.69 29.98
C ASP A 90 6.03 -21.15 30.55
N THR A 91 7.06 -20.30 30.51
CA THR A 91 8.37 -20.56 31.13
C THR A 91 8.26 -20.70 32.66
N ARG A 92 7.49 -19.83 33.34
CA ARG A 92 7.24 -19.94 34.79
C ARG A 92 6.56 -21.26 35.13
N ASP A 93 5.52 -21.64 34.39
CA ASP A 93 4.74 -22.85 34.67
C ASP A 93 5.58 -24.11 34.49
N THR A 94 6.43 -24.13 33.47
CA THR A 94 7.35 -25.24 33.20
C THR A 94 8.51 -25.31 34.21
N LEU A 95 9.02 -24.17 34.69
CA LEU A 95 9.97 -24.12 35.81
C LEU A 95 9.37 -24.64 37.11
N GLY A 96 8.11 -24.29 37.41
CA GLY A 96 7.38 -24.80 38.57
C GLY A 96 7.22 -26.33 38.57
N GLY A 97 7.24 -26.94 37.37
CA GLY A 97 7.26 -28.39 37.20
C GLY A 97 8.62 -29.05 37.39
N GLY A 98 9.73 -28.32 37.41
CA GLY A 98 11.09 -28.85 37.61
C GLY A 98 11.71 -29.59 36.41
N HIS A 99 11.15 -29.44 35.21
CA HIS A 99 11.58 -30.19 34.01
C HIS A 99 12.33 -29.35 32.98
N LEU A 100 12.60 -28.07 33.26
CA LEU A 100 13.15 -27.14 32.28
C LEU A 100 14.69 -27.17 32.27
N ASP A 101 15.28 -27.38 31.09
CA ASP A 101 16.71 -27.25 30.81
C ASP A 101 16.93 -26.37 29.56
N GLY A 102 18.18 -26.07 29.21
CA GLY A 102 18.49 -25.17 28.10
C GLY A 102 17.90 -25.63 26.76
N ALA A 103 17.88 -26.93 26.50
CA ALA A 103 17.36 -27.50 25.27
C ALA A 103 15.83 -27.38 25.21
N ARG A 104 15.13 -27.71 26.30
CA ARG A 104 13.67 -27.55 26.39
C ARG A 104 13.23 -26.10 26.32
N LEU A 105 14.01 -25.16 26.86
CA LEU A 105 13.72 -23.73 26.70
C LEU A 105 13.77 -23.34 25.21
N ALA A 106 14.80 -23.79 24.49
CA ALA A 106 14.92 -23.53 23.06
C ALA A 106 13.74 -24.14 22.27
N THR A 107 13.34 -25.38 22.57
CA THR A 107 12.16 -26.00 21.94
C THR A 107 10.86 -25.28 22.27
N GLN A 108 10.70 -24.76 23.49
CA GLN A 108 9.54 -23.94 23.86
C GLN A 108 9.48 -22.65 23.04
N GLN A 109 10.62 -21.95 22.90
CA GLN A 109 10.74 -20.74 22.08
C GLN A 109 10.40 -21.02 20.62
N GLU A 110 10.97 -22.09 20.07
CA GLU A 110 10.72 -22.50 18.68
C GLU A 110 9.23 -22.84 18.45
N LEU A 111 8.59 -23.49 19.41
CA LEU A 111 7.16 -23.81 19.34
C LEU A 111 6.28 -22.54 19.38
N LEU A 112 6.64 -21.54 20.18
CA LEU A 112 5.96 -20.25 20.24
C LEU A 112 6.16 -19.44 18.95
N ASP A 113 7.35 -19.46 18.38
CA ASP A 113 7.65 -18.84 17.10
C ASP A 113 6.89 -19.51 15.94
N LEU A 114 6.76 -20.83 15.99
CA LEU A 114 5.94 -21.59 15.04
C LEU A 114 4.46 -21.22 15.18
N GLU A 115 3.93 -21.13 16.40
CA GLU A 115 2.55 -20.69 16.66
C GLU A 115 2.31 -19.25 16.18
N ARG A 116 3.25 -18.33 16.43
CA ARG A 116 3.18 -16.94 15.97
C ARG A 116 3.17 -16.88 14.44
N SER A 117 4.04 -17.64 13.79
CA SER A 117 4.16 -17.67 12.33
C SER A 117 2.94 -18.31 11.68
N ALA A 118 2.38 -19.38 12.25
CA ALA A 118 1.13 -20.00 11.81
C ALA A 118 -0.05 -19.01 11.92
N ARG A 119 -0.14 -18.23 13.02
CA ARG A 119 -1.17 -17.19 13.19
C ARG A 119 -1.12 -16.08 12.15
N ALA A 120 0.05 -15.81 11.56
CA ALA A 120 0.17 -14.85 10.46
C ALA A 120 -0.46 -15.37 9.14
N LEU A 121 -0.74 -16.67 9.05
CA LEU A 121 -1.27 -17.37 7.87
C LEU A 121 -2.56 -18.13 8.23
N PRO A 122 -3.74 -17.50 8.19
CA PRO A 122 -4.99 -18.15 8.57
C PRO A 122 -5.29 -19.45 7.82
N ALA A 123 -4.84 -19.56 6.57
CA ALA A 123 -4.98 -20.77 5.76
C ALA A 123 -4.23 -21.98 6.34
N SER A 124 -3.13 -21.76 7.07
CA SER A 124 -2.37 -22.87 7.68
C SER A 124 -2.95 -23.33 9.01
N LEU A 125 -3.75 -22.51 9.70
CA LEU A 125 -4.26 -22.81 11.04
C LEU A 125 -5.12 -24.08 11.08
N VAL A 126 -5.88 -24.37 10.02
CA VAL A 126 -6.73 -25.57 9.95
C VAL A 126 -5.91 -26.86 10.06
N GLU A 127 -4.72 -26.90 9.46
CA GLU A 127 -3.83 -28.07 9.48
C GLU A 127 -2.84 -28.01 10.65
N LEU A 128 -2.28 -26.83 10.93
CA LEU A 128 -1.23 -26.65 11.94
C LEU A 128 -1.76 -26.58 13.39
N ASP A 129 -2.89 -25.93 13.68
CA ASP A 129 -3.38 -25.79 15.05
C ASP A 129 -3.51 -27.12 15.81
N PRO A 130 -4.15 -28.18 15.26
CA PRO A 130 -4.25 -29.44 15.98
C PRO A 130 -2.89 -30.11 16.17
N LEU A 131 -1.94 -29.91 15.25
CA LEU A 131 -0.59 -30.48 15.34
C LEU A 131 0.26 -29.74 16.37
N ILE A 132 0.18 -28.40 16.40
CA ILE A 132 0.81 -27.55 17.41
C ILE A 132 0.26 -27.89 18.80
N ALA A 133 -1.06 -28.03 18.94
CA ALA A 133 -1.67 -28.42 20.22
C ALA A 133 -1.17 -29.79 20.71
N GLN A 134 -1.03 -30.76 19.80
CA GLN A 134 -0.43 -32.07 20.11
C GLN A 134 1.04 -31.94 20.52
N ALA A 135 1.83 -31.17 19.79
CA ALA A 135 3.23 -30.88 20.12
C ALA A 135 3.35 -30.26 21.53
N LYS A 136 2.50 -29.27 21.86
CA LYS A 136 2.44 -28.65 23.19
C LYS A 136 2.11 -29.66 24.29
N ALA A 137 1.13 -30.53 24.04
CA ALA A 137 0.74 -31.56 25.01
C ALA A 137 1.88 -32.55 25.28
N ARG A 138 2.58 -32.99 24.23
CA ARG A 138 3.74 -33.88 24.35
C ARG A 138 4.92 -33.21 25.05
N PHE A 139 5.20 -31.95 24.69
CA PHE A 139 6.24 -31.15 25.35
C PHE A 139 5.96 -30.98 26.85
N ALA A 140 4.70 -30.72 27.23
CA ALA A 140 4.28 -30.60 28.63
C ALA A 140 4.39 -31.92 29.41
N GLN A 141 4.32 -33.07 28.74
CA GLN A 141 4.47 -34.40 29.35
C GLN A 141 5.93 -34.81 29.57
N GLY A 142 6.90 -33.97 29.18
CA GLY A 142 8.31 -34.34 29.29
C GLY A 142 8.90 -34.97 28.02
N GLU A 143 8.11 -35.17 26.96
CA GLU A 143 8.60 -35.82 25.74
C GLU A 143 9.44 -34.87 24.88
N ASP A 144 10.39 -35.44 24.13
CA ASP A 144 11.11 -34.74 23.06
C ASP A 144 10.20 -34.59 21.84
N VAL A 145 10.09 -33.37 21.33
CA VAL A 145 9.22 -33.03 20.22
C VAL A 145 10.06 -32.57 19.04
N ASP A 146 9.96 -33.28 17.92
CA ASP A 146 10.53 -32.84 16.64
C ASP A 146 9.60 -31.83 15.97
N LEU A 147 10.06 -30.59 15.85
CA LEU A 147 9.33 -29.47 15.24
C LEU A 147 9.60 -29.34 13.72
N GLY A 148 10.61 -30.03 13.19
CA GLY A 148 11.00 -29.95 11.77
C GLY A 148 9.86 -30.24 10.79
N PRO A 149 9.01 -31.27 11.01
CA PRO A 149 7.85 -31.52 10.16
C PRO A 149 6.82 -30.38 10.18
N LEU A 150 6.63 -29.73 11.33
CA LEU A 150 5.69 -28.60 11.46
C LEU A 150 6.22 -27.35 10.74
N TRP A 151 7.53 -27.09 10.82
CA TRP A 151 8.18 -26.03 10.05
C TRP A 151 8.07 -26.27 8.55
N THR A 152 8.36 -27.49 8.08
CA THR A 152 8.23 -27.85 6.66
C THR A 152 6.81 -27.62 6.15
N LEU A 153 5.81 -27.96 6.96
CA LEU A 153 4.41 -27.71 6.65
C LEU A 153 4.09 -26.21 6.59
N LEU A 154 4.55 -25.44 7.57
CA LEU A 154 4.38 -23.98 7.60
C LEU A 154 5.07 -23.30 6.40
N GLU A 155 6.29 -23.70 6.05
CA GLU A 155 7.03 -23.21 4.88
C GLU A 155 6.27 -23.45 3.58
N ARG A 156 5.62 -24.62 3.44
CA ARG A 156 4.74 -24.91 2.30
C ARG A 156 3.59 -23.90 2.22
N HIS A 157 2.96 -23.56 3.34
CA HIS A 157 1.89 -22.55 3.39
C HIS A 157 2.41 -21.14 3.13
N MET A 158 3.61 -20.79 3.62
CA MET A 158 4.28 -19.53 3.32
C MET A 158 4.55 -19.41 1.82
N GLY A 159 5.08 -20.46 1.19
CA GLY A 159 5.31 -20.51 -0.25
C GLY A 159 4.01 -20.38 -1.05
N ALA A 160 2.95 -21.09 -0.65
CA ALA A 160 1.64 -20.96 -1.29
C ALA A 160 1.07 -19.54 -1.17
N ALA A 161 1.21 -18.90 0.00
CA ALA A 161 0.75 -17.52 0.21
C ALA A 161 1.56 -16.49 -0.60
N ALA A 162 2.85 -16.75 -0.84
CA ALA A 162 3.68 -15.94 -1.73
C ALA A 162 3.25 -16.09 -3.20
N LEU A 163 3.00 -17.32 -3.66
CA LEU A 163 2.50 -17.56 -5.02
C LEU A 163 1.12 -16.94 -5.25
N GLU A 164 0.22 -17.01 -4.27
CA GLU A 164 -1.09 -16.34 -4.33
C GLU A 164 -0.93 -14.81 -4.45
N ARG A 165 0.05 -14.24 -3.74
CA ARG A 165 0.35 -12.80 -3.81
C ARG A 165 0.83 -12.39 -5.21
N ASP A 166 1.72 -13.17 -5.79
CA ASP A 166 2.21 -12.94 -7.15
C ASP A 166 1.06 -13.04 -8.16
N ALA A 167 0.16 -14.03 -7.98
CA ALA A 167 -1.02 -14.17 -8.81
C ALA A 167 -1.98 -12.96 -8.69
N PHE A 168 -2.14 -12.39 -7.49
CA PHE A 168 -2.90 -11.16 -7.30
C PHE A 168 -2.26 -9.95 -7.98
N ASP A 169 -0.92 -9.82 -7.94
CA ASP A 169 -0.24 -8.73 -8.64
C ASP A 169 -0.38 -8.85 -10.16
N VAL A 170 -0.28 -10.05 -10.72
CA VAL A 170 -0.51 -10.29 -12.15
C VAL A 170 -1.96 -9.92 -12.54
N ARG A 171 -2.95 -10.32 -11.74
CA ARG A 171 -4.36 -9.96 -11.99
C ARG A 171 -4.60 -8.45 -11.88
N ALA A 172 -3.99 -7.81 -10.90
CA ALA A 172 -4.05 -6.35 -10.75
C ALA A 172 -3.48 -5.63 -11.98
N ASP A 173 -2.32 -6.10 -12.48
CA ASP A 173 -1.70 -5.58 -13.70
C ASP A 173 -2.64 -5.69 -14.90
N THR A 174 -3.27 -6.86 -15.10
CA THR A 174 -4.27 -7.05 -16.16
C THR A 174 -5.43 -6.06 -16.03
N VAL A 175 -6.02 -5.91 -14.84
CA VAL A 175 -7.15 -4.99 -14.63
C VAL A 175 -6.75 -3.53 -14.91
N ILE A 176 -5.56 -3.13 -14.46
CA ILE A 176 -5.02 -1.78 -14.64
C ILE A 176 -4.76 -1.48 -16.12
N ASP A 177 -4.18 -2.42 -16.86
CA ASP A 177 -3.85 -2.28 -18.27
C ASP A 177 -5.12 -2.28 -19.12
N GLU A 178 -6.07 -3.19 -18.86
CA GLU A 178 -7.33 -3.25 -19.59
C GLU A 178 -8.23 -2.03 -19.29
N TYR A 179 -8.24 -1.53 -18.06
CA TYR A 179 -8.93 -0.27 -17.73
C TYR A 179 -8.47 0.90 -18.61
N ALA A 180 -7.18 0.97 -18.96
CA ALA A 180 -6.66 2.04 -19.81
C ALA A 180 -7.33 2.08 -21.20
N SER A 181 -7.88 0.96 -21.69
CA SER A 181 -8.61 0.88 -22.96
C SER A 181 -10.04 1.42 -22.87
N VAL A 182 -10.70 1.29 -21.71
CA VAL A 182 -12.10 1.68 -21.49
C VAL A 182 -12.25 3.02 -20.77
N ARG A 183 -11.17 3.60 -20.24
CA ARG A 183 -11.18 4.86 -19.46
C ARG A 183 -11.81 6.07 -20.16
N HIS A 184 -11.87 6.04 -21.48
CA HIS A 184 -12.42 7.12 -22.31
C HIS A 184 -13.96 7.13 -22.33
N LEU A 185 -14.60 6.11 -21.75
CA LEU A 185 -16.05 6.00 -21.67
C LEU A 185 -16.56 6.76 -20.44
N ALA A 186 -17.41 7.74 -20.69
CA ALA A 186 -18.14 8.42 -19.63
C ALA A 186 -19.23 7.47 -19.10
N GLY A 187 -19.06 7.00 -17.86
CA GLY A 187 -20.01 6.09 -17.21
C GLY A 187 -19.66 5.86 -15.74
N GLU A 188 -20.67 5.62 -14.92
CA GLU A 188 -20.50 5.32 -13.49
C GLU A 188 -19.65 4.06 -13.27
N THR A 189 -19.84 3.04 -14.12
CA THR A 189 -19.05 1.80 -14.15
C THR A 189 -17.56 2.09 -14.34
N THR A 190 -17.20 2.91 -15.33
CA THR A 190 -15.81 3.32 -15.61
C THR A 190 -15.20 4.14 -14.47
N GLN A 191 -15.98 5.04 -13.85
CA GLN A 191 -15.51 5.84 -12.71
C GLN A 191 -15.26 4.99 -11.46
N ARG A 192 -16.15 4.03 -11.17
CA ARG A 192 -15.97 3.09 -10.04
C ARG A 192 -14.78 2.16 -10.28
N LEU A 193 -14.64 1.66 -11.51
CA LEU A 193 -13.47 0.88 -11.92
C LEU A 193 -12.17 1.67 -11.80
N GLY A 194 -12.17 2.95 -12.16
CA GLY A 194 -11.01 3.85 -11.99
C GLY A 194 -10.56 3.95 -10.53
N ARG A 195 -11.50 4.18 -9.60
CA ARG A 195 -11.20 4.21 -8.15
C ARG A 195 -10.63 2.89 -7.64
N LEU A 196 -11.16 1.76 -8.09
CA LEU A 196 -10.63 0.45 -7.72
C LEU A 196 -9.24 0.21 -8.34
N ALA A 197 -9.01 0.61 -9.60
CA ALA A 197 -7.71 0.49 -10.26
C ALA A 197 -6.63 1.33 -9.53
N ASP A 198 -6.98 2.50 -9.01
CA ASP A 198 -6.07 3.32 -8.18
C ASP A 198 -5.77 2.64 -6.83
N SER A 199 -6.79 2.06 -6.19
CA SER A 199 -6.59 1.25 -4.98
C SER A 199 -5.68 0.04 -5.26
N LEU A 200 -5.85 -0.64 -6.39
CA LEU A 200 -4.99 -1.75 -6.80
C LEU A 200 -3.56 -1.27 -7.06
N ARG A 201 -3.35 -0.14 -7.74
CA ARG A 201 -2.00 0.45 -7.94
C ARG A 201 -1.30 0.76 -6.62
N ALA A 202 -2.03 1.32 -5.65
CA ALA A 202 -1.48 1.65 -4.34
C ALA A 202 -1.10 0.40 -3.52
N GLN A 203 -1.80 -0.71 -3.73
CA GLN A 203 -1.60 -1.97 -2.99
C GLN A 203 -0.66 -2.95 -3.70
N ARG A 204 -0.43 -2.78 -5.00
CA ARG A 204 0.46 -3.59 -5.82
C ARG A 204 1.90 -3.53 -5.30
N ARG A 205 2.58 -4.68 -5.25
CA ARG A 205 3.98 -4.80 -4.81
C ARG A 205 4.30 -4.26 -3.40
N LEU A 206 3.30 -3.98 -2.57
CA LEU A 206 3.53 -3.81 -1.14
C LEU A 206 3.97 -5.14 -0.54
N GLY A 207 4.96 -5.09 0.35
CA GLY A 207 5.67 -6.24 0.93
C GLY A 207 4.80 -7.20 1.76
N THR A 208 5.16 -7.47 3.01
CA THR A 208 4.41 -8.43 3.83
C THR A 208 3.02 -7.88 4.20
N MET A 209 1.97 -8.40 3.55
CA MET A 209 0.59 -8.08 3.87
C MET A 209 0.08 -8.96 5.02
N SER A 210 -0.62 -8.34 5.97
CA SER A 210 -1.41 -9.11 6.95
C SER A 210 -2.49 -9.92 6.23
N ALA A 211 -2.93 -11.02 6.84
CA ALA A 211 -3.95 -11.85 6.22
C ALA A 211 -5.27 -11.11 5.94
N ALA A 212 -5.66 -10.20 6.83
CA ALA A 212 -6.82 -9.33 6.63
C ALA A 212 -6.61 -8.36 5.46
N ALA A 213 -5.40 -7.85 5.25
CA ALA A 213 -5.08 -7.04 4.08
C ALA A 213 -5.12 -7.87 2.79
N ARG A 214 -4.59 -9.10 2.81
CA ARG A 214 -4.64 -10.03 1.67
C ARG A 214 -6.08 -10.37 1.26
N ALA A 215 -6.94 -10.69 2.22
CA ALA A 215 -8.35 -10.99 1.96
C ALA A 215 -9.08 -9.79 1.32
N ARG A 216 -8.86 -8.57 1.84
CA ARG A 216 -9.42 -7.35 1.26
C ARG A 216 -8.89 -7.07 -0.14
N TYR A 217 -7.61 -7.30 -0.38
CA TYR A 217 -7.02 -7.15 -1.71
C TYR A 217 -7.64 -8.12 -2.72
N GLY A 218 -7.78 -9.39 -2.36
CA GLY A 218 -8.48 -10.38 -3.17
C GLY A 218 -9.94 -10.01 -3.47
N GLN A 219 -10.67 -9.47 -2.49
CA GLN A 219 -12.04 -8.99 -2.69
C GLN A 219 -12.10 -7.79 -3.65
N THR A 220 -11.18 -6.83 -3.48
CA THR A 220 -11.06 -5.64 -4.35
C THR A 220 -10.77 -6.05 -5.79
N LEU A 221 -9.92 -7.06 -6.00
CA LEU A 221 -9.63 -7.61 -7.32
C LEU A 221 -10.87 -8.22 -7.98
N VAL A 222 -11.62 -9.06 -7.26
CA VAL A 222 -12.85 -9.67 -7.79
C VAL A 222 -13.87 -8.62 -8.20
N GLU A 223 -14.05 -7.58 -7.39
CA GLU A 223 -14.96 -6.47 -7.71
C GLU A 223 -14.49 -5.70 -8.95
N ALA A 224 -13.19 -5.40 -9.05
CA ALA A 224 -12.63 -4.69 -10.18
C ALA A 224 -12.73 -5.51 -11.49
N GLU A 225 -12.50 -6.81 -11.44
CA GLU A 225 -12.66 -7.72 -12.58
C GLU A 225 -14.12 -7.79 -13.05
N ALA A 226 -15.08 -7.82 -12.13
CA ALA A 226 -16.49 -7.80 -12.47
C ALA A 226 -16.89 -6.50 -13.18
N LEU A 227 -16.46 -5.34 -12.65
CA LEU A 227 -16.73 -4.04 -13.26
C LEU A 227 -16.01 -3.86 -14.59
N LEU A 228 -14.81 -4.44 -14.74
CA LEU A 228 -14.10 -4.43 -16.02
C LEU A 228 -14.85 -5.22 -17.10
N ALA A 229 -15.38 -6.41 -16.75
CA ALA A 229 -16.19 -7.20 -17.67
C ALA A 229 -17.48 -6.46 -18.09
N GLU A 230 -18.11 -5.76 -17.14
CA GLU A 230 -19.28 -4.90 -17.41
C GLU A 230 -18.92 -3.72 -18.33
N ALA A 231 -17.86 -2.98 -18.02
CA ALA A 231 -17.38 -1.87 -18.84
C ALA A 231 -17.01 -2.31 -20.27
N GLN A 232 -16.42 -3.49 -20.43
CA GLN A 232 -16.12 -4.06 -21.75
C GLN A 232 -17.38 -4.47 -22.52
N ALA A 233 -18.42 -4.93 -21.83
CA ALA A 233 -19.70 -5.25 -22.45
C ALA A 233 -20.43 -3.98 -22.90
N GLU A 234 -20.44 -2.94 -22.05
CA GLU A 234 -20.96 -1.61 -22.40
C GLU A 234 -20.22 -1.01 -23.59
N PHE A 235 -18.88 -1.10 -23.61
CA PHE A 235 -18.07 -0.62 -24.73
C PHE A 235 -18.41 -1.33 -26.03
N ARG A 236 -18.53 -2.66 -26.02
CA ARG A 236 -18.92 -3.45 -27.19
C ARG A 236 -20.33 -3.08 -27.67
N ALA A 237 -21.28 -2.93 -26.76
CA ALA A 237 -22.62 -2.49 -27.10
C ALA A 237 -22.63 -1.08 -27.72
N ALA A 238 -21.84 -0.14 -27.17
CA ALA A 238 -21.70 1.21 -27.74
C ALA A 238 -21.04 1.20 -29.13
N GLN A 239 -20.06 0.32 -29.37
CA GLN A 239 -19.46 0.14 -30.68
C GLN A 239 -20.46 -0.45 -31.70
N GLU A 240 -21.25 -1.45 -31.31
CA GLU A 240 -22.29 -2.02 -32.17
C GLU A 240 -23.34 -0.98 -32.55
N VAL A 241 -23.82 -0.20 -31.57
CA VAL A 241 -24.74 0.92 -31.78
C VAL A 241 -24.13 1.94 -32.75
N THR A 242 -22.87 2.34 -32.55
CA THR A 242 -22.18 3.29 -33.45
C THR A 242 -22.03 2.72 -34.85
N ALA A 243 -21.77 1.41 -34.99
CA ALA A 243 -21.68 0.75 -36.29
C ALA A 243 -23.04 0.70 -37.01
N THR A 244 -24.14 0.40 -36.28
CA THR A 244 -25.50 0.40 -36.83
C THR A 244 -25.96 1.80 -37.22
N PHE A 245 -25.82 2.79 -36.33
CA PHE A 245 -26.16 4.18 -36.65
C PHE A 245 -25.26 4.78 -37.72
N GLY A 246 -23.98 4.41 -37.78
CA GLY A 246 -23.08 4.82 -38.86
C GLY A 246 -23.50 4.26 -40.22
N GLN A 247 -23.91 2.98 -40.28
CA GLN A 247 -24.45 2.37 -41.50
C GLN A 247 -25.82 2.94 -41.89
N ASP A 248 -26.71 3.21 -40.94
CA ASP A 248 -28.05 3.76 -41.21
C ASP A 248 -28.00 5.27 -41.54
N ALA A 249 -27.12 6.04 -40.90
CA ALA A 249 -26.93 7.46 -41.21
C ALA A 249 -26.20 7.66 -42.55
N LEU A 250 -25.22 6.80 -42.89
CA LEU A 250 -24.55 6.83 -44.19
C LEU A 250 -25.45 6.29 -45.31
N SER A 251 -26.26 5.26 -45.06
CA SER A 251 -27.23 4.76 -46.05
C SER A 251 -28.38 5.74 -46.27
N GLY A 252 -28.87 6.41 -45.22
CA GLY A 252 -29.84 7.51 -45.33
C GLY A 252 -29.26 8.75 -46.04
N LEU A 253 -27.99 9.10 -45.81
CA LEU A 253 -27.30 10.15 -46.57
C LEU A 253 -27.14 9.76 -48.05
N LEU A 254 -26.78 8.51 -48.34
CA LEU A 254 -26.66 8.00 -49.72
C LEU A 254 -28.02 7.89 -50.43
N ASP A 255 -29.11 7.60 -49.72
CA ASP A 255 -30.46 7.61 -50.29
C ASP A 255 -30.96 9.04 -50.56
N VAL A 256 -30.57 10.03 -49.73
CA VAL A 256 -30.83 11.46 -50.00
C VAL A 256 -30.06 11.95 -51.22
N PHE A 257 -28.87 11.40 -51.51
CA PHE A 257 -28.16 11.67 -52.76
C PHE A 257 -28.74 10.91 -53.98
N ASN A 258 -29.63 9.92 -53.76
CA ASN A 258 -30.28 9.16 -54.82
C ASN A 258 -31.72 9.59 -55.13
N LEU A 259 -32.20 10.68 -54.52
CA LEU A 259 -33.57 11.19 -54.71
C LEU A 259 -33.61 12.52 -55.48
N ASP A 260 -32.95 12.57 -56.63
CA ASP A 260 -33.42 13.35 -57.78
C ASP A 260 -32.93 12.69 -59.08
N GLY A 261 -33.88 12.12 -59.84
CA GLY A 261 -33.60 11.50 -61.13
C GLY A 261 -33.57 12.55 -62.23
N GLY A 262 -32.50 12.59 -63.02
CA GLY A 262 -32.43 13.50 -64.17
C GLY A 262 -31.15 13.47 -65.01
N ASP A 263 -30.82 12.31 -65.56
CA ASP A 263 -30.25 12.10 -66.91
C ASP A 263 -28.91 12.79 -67.31
N ALA A 264 -27.80 12.03 -67.29
CA ALA A 264 -26.80 11.95 -68.37
C ALA A 264 -25.65 10.96 -68.02
N PRO A 265 -24.99 10.33 -69.02
CA PRO A 265 -24.51 8.96 -68.91
C PRO A 265 -23.05 8.78 -68.43
N ASP A 266 -22.84 7.60 -67.84
CA ASP A 266 -21.56 6.92 -67.60
C ASP A 266 -20.77 6.72 -68.93
N PRO A 267 -19.42 6.66 -68.93
CA PRO A 267 -18.83 5.36 -68.66
C PRO A 267 -17.44 5.33 -67.97
N LEU A 268 -17.22 4.22 -67.25
CA LEU A 268 -15.95 3.47 -67.06
C LEU A 268 -14.97 4.01 -66.00
N ALA A 269 -14.84 3.29 -64.88
CA ALA A 269 -13.87 2.19 -64.76
C ALA A 269 -13.51 1.88 -63.28
N THR A 270 -13.88 0.67 -62.85
CA THR A 270 -13.06 -0.29 -62.08
C THR A 270 -12.30 0.14 -60.81
N ALA A 271 -12.71 -0.51 -59.72
CA ALA A 271 -11.87 -1.36 -58.85
C ALA A 271 -10.92 -0.72 -57.81
N VAL A 272 -11.28 -0.98 -56.54
CA VAL A 272 -10.46 -1.44 -55.40
C VAL A 272 -9.08 -0.79 -55.19
N PRO A 273 -8.84 -0.15 -54.04
CA PRO A 273 -7.50 -0.06 -53.47
C PRO A 273 -7.24 -1.22 -52.46
N PRO A 274 -6.13 -1.98 -52.59
CA PRO A 274 -5.64 -2.85 -51.54
C PRO A 274 -4.74 -2.09 -50.54
N SER A 275 -4.60 -2.69 -49.36
CA SER A 275 -3.81 -2.26 -48.22
C SER A 275 -2.30 -2.09 -48.45
N ALA A 276 -1.75 -1.24 -47.58
CA ALA A 276 -0.39 -1.18 -47.03
C ALA A 276 0.73 -0.49 -47.84
N PRO A 277 1.62 0.21 -47.12
CA PRO A 277 3.05 0.12 -47.40
C PRO A 277 3.83 -0.48 -46.23
N VAL A 278 4.85 -1.23 -46.65
CA VAL A 278 5.88 -1.88 -45.85
C VAL A 278 6.98 -0.89 -45.47
N VAL A 279 7.54 -1.16 -44.28
CA VAL A 279 8.80 -0.71 -43.67
C VAL A 279 9.97 -0.46 -44.64
N SER A 280 10.80 0.56 -44.33
CA SER A 280 12.27 0.49 -44.45
C SER A 280 12.94 1.52 -43.54
N ALA A 281 13.75 1.01 -42.59
CA ALA A 281 14.76 1.76 -41.85
C ALA A 281 16.08 1.80 -42.64
N PRO A 282 17.07 2.61 -42.22
CA PRO A 282 18.27 1.97 -41.68
C PRO A 282 18.96 2.70 -40.50
N GLY A 283 19.33 1.92 -39.49
CA GLY A 283 20.70 1.81 -38.96
C GLY A 283 21.20 2.82 -37.92
N GLU A 284 21.35 2.36 -36.67
CA GLU A 284 22.62 2.46 -35.89
C GLU A 284 22.60 1.48 -34.70
N GLN A 285 23.60 0.57 -34.66
CA GLN A 285 23.98 -0.29 -33.53
C GLN A 285 25.22 0.35 -32.82
N PRO A 286 25.83 -0.28 -31.80
CA PRO A 286 25.34 -0.59 -30.44
C PRO A 286 26.34 -0.09 -29.36
N GLN A 287 25.90 0.27 -28.15
CA GLN A 287 26.83 0.35 -27.00
C GLN A 287 26.21 -0.14 -25.70
N ALA A 288 26.94 -1.02 -25.01
CA ALA A 288 26.77 -1.50 -23.64
C ALA A 288 28.13 -1.40 -22.92
N PRO A 289 28.21 -1.70 -21.62
CA PRO A 289 27.84 -0.87 -20.48
C PRO A 289 29.09 -0.26 -19.80
N ALA A 290 28.96 0.92 -19.19
CA ALA A 290 30.03 1.47 -18.35
C ALA A 290 30.09 0.73 -17.01
N SER A 291 31.31 0.37 -16.63
CA SER A 291 31.68 -0.45 -15.48
C SER A 291 31.72 0.35 -14.17
N ILE A 292 31.59 -0.36 -13.04
CA ILE A 292 31.58 0.16 -11.64
C ILE A 292 32.90 0.89 -11.26
N GLY A 293 33.92 0.89 -12.11
CA GLY A 293 35.21 1.56 -11.89
C GLY A 293 35.20 3.10 -12.03
N ASP A 294 34.26 3.69 -12.78
CA ASP A 294 34.22 5.16 -12.99
C ASP A 294 33.53 5.92 -11.85
N LEU A 295 32.82 5.22 -10.94
CA LEU A 295 32.16 5.83 -9.78
C LEU A 295 33.10 6.01 -8.56
N LEU A 296 34.31 5.44 -8.58
CA LEU A 296 35.25 5.49 -7.45
C LEU A 296 36.39 6.51 -7.61
N ALA A 297 36.48 7.22 -8.74
CA ALA A 297 37.56 8.19 -8.99
C ALA A 297 37.25 9.65 -8.59
N GLY A 298 36.06 9.94 -8.04
CA GLY A 298 35.64 11.32 -7.70
C GLY A 298 35.66 11.69 -6.21
N LEU A 299 35.93 10.76 -5.31
CA LEU A 299 35.83 10.95 -3.84
C LEU A 299 37.05 11.65 -3.20
N GLY A 300 37.72 12.54 -3.93
CA GLY A 300 39.03 13.04 -3.52
C GLY A 300 39.33 14.49 -3.86
N GLN A 301 38.47 15.45 -3.52
CA GLN A 301 38.98 16.79 -3.22
C GLN A 301 38.01 17.63 -2.38
N PHE A 302 38.29 17.70 -1.07
CA PHE A 302 37.84 18.79 -0.22
C PHE A 302 38.63 20.06 -0.57
N GLY A 303 37.94 21.16 -0.84
CA GLY A 303 38.53 22.48 -1.05
C GLY A 303 37.50 23.58 -0.85
N GLU A 304 37.79 24.49 0.08
CA GLU A 304 37.03 25.68 0.49
C GLU A 304 36.65 26.65 -0.65
N PRO A 305 35.67 27.55 -0.42
CA PRO A 305 34.96 28.28 -1.46
C PRO A 305 35.69 29.56 -1.88
N PRO A 306 35.66 29.96 -3.17
CA PRO A 306 35.87 31.34 -3.54
C PRO A 306 34.57 32.14 -3.37
N ALA A 307 34.66 33.20 -2.57
CA ALA A 307 33.64 34.20 -2.36
C ALA A 307 33.08 34.73 -3.69
N ARG A 308 31.75 34.69 -3.86
CA ARG A 308 31.06 35.42 -4.93
C ARG A 308 30.44 36.70 -4.37
N SER A 309 30.80 37.78 -5.05
CA SER A 309 30.29 39.13 -4.90
C SER A 309 28.78 39.17 -4.73
N THR A 310 28.39 40.01 -3.76
CA THR A 310 27.12 40.73 -3.71
C THR A 310 26.79 41.37 -5.06
N ALA A 311 25.83 40.80 -5.77
CA ALA A 311 24.96 41.53 -6.67
C ALA A 311 23.55 41.44 -6.08
N ALA A 312 22.96 42.60 -5.80
CA ALA A 312 21.62 42.74 -5.27
C ALA A 312 20.61 42.05 -6.22
N PRO A 313 19.61 41.32 -5.71
CA PRO A 313 18.59 40.74 -6.57
C PRO A 313 17.73 41.87 -7.12
N GLU A 314 17.71 41.98 -8.45
CA GLU A 314 16.57 42.54 -9.15
C GLU A 314 15.34 41.77 -8.69
N THR A 315 14.35 42.52 -8.19
CA THR A 315 13.04 42.05 -7.78
C THR A 315 12.34 41.41 -8.98
N ALA A 316 12.58 40.12 -9.21
CA ALA A 316 11.68 39.26 -9.94
C ALA A 316 10.45 39.05 -9.05
N THR A 317 9.33 39.62 -9.46
CA THR A 317 8.03 39.34 -8.84
C THR A 317 7.82 37.82 -8.83
N PRO A 318 7.63 37.18 -7.67
CA PRO A 318 7.38 35.74 -7.61
C PRO A 318 6.12 35.42 -8.42
N PRO A 319 6.08 34.30 -9.17
CA PRO A 319 4.87 33.88 -9.86
C PRO A 319 3.74 33.79 -8.84
N ALA A 320 2.59 34.41 -9.17
CA ALA A 320 1.41 34.32 -8.32
C ALA A 320 1.08 32.84 -8.10
N LEU A 321 0.98 32.42 -6.84
CA LEU A 321 0.60 31.03 -6.55
C LEU A 321 -0.80 30.77 -7.11
N PRO A 322 -1.01 29.61 -7.77
CA PRO A 322 -2.35 29.16 -8.12
C PRO A 322 -3.27 29.07 -6.89
N GLU A 323 -4.58 29.18 -7.11
CA GLU A 323 -5.55 28.94 -6.04
C GLU A 323 -5.44 27.50 -5.52
N ASP A 324 -5.52 27.33 -4.20
CA ASP A 324 -5.31 26.06 -3.51
C ASP A 324 -3.92 25.44 -3.75
N ALA A 325 -2.88 26.28 -3.85
CA ALA A 325 -1.48 25.88 -3.89
C ALA A 325 -0.67 26.44 -2.71
N TRP A 326 0.30 25.65 -2.24
CA TRP A 326 1.17 25.98 -1.10
C TRP A 326 2.61 25.58 -1.34
N LEU A 327 3.54 26.45 -0.94
CA LEU A 327 4.95 26.12 -0.85
C LEU A 327 5.29 25.70 0.59
N VAL A 328 5.77 24.48 0.79
CA VAL A 328 6.09 23.91 2.10
C VAL A 328 7.61 23.73 2.25
N ARG A 329 8.16 24.25 3.35
CA ARG A 329 9.59 24.14 3.71
C ARG A 329 9.72 23.64 5.15
N GLY A 330 10.52 22.59 5.36
CA GLY A 330 10.78 22.06 6.71
C GLY A 330 9.51 21.66 7.48
N GLY A 331 8.48 21.20 6.78
CA GLY A 331 7.19 20.84 7.37
C GLY A 331 6.23 21.99 7.66
N GLN A 332 6.53 23.21 7.23
CA GLN A 332 5.70 24.39 7.43
C GLN A 332 5.33 25.07 6.11
N ILE A 333 4.12 25.61 6.02
CA ILE A 333 3.67 26.41 4.87
C ILE A 333 4.43 27.73 4.89
N SER A 334 5.24 27.95 3.85
CA SER A 334 6.01 29.17 3.62
C SER A 334 5.29 30.17 2.72
N SER A 335 4.39 29.70 1.86
CA SER A 335 3.54 30.54 1.00
C SER A 335 2.24 29.80 0.64
N GLY A 336 1.14 30.54 0.44
CA GLY A 336 -0.21 30.03 0.20
C GLY A 336 -1.21 30.46 1.29
N MET A 337 -2.50 30.21 1.07
CA MET A 337 -3.54 30.58 2.04
C MET A 337 -3.43 29.77 3.34
N THR A 338 -3.86 30.33 4.47
CA THR A 338 -3.92 29.56 5.71
C THR A 338 -5.06 28.54 5.64
N ASP A 339 -4.71 27.25 5.57
CA ASP A 339 -5.65 26.14 5.52
C ASP A 339 -5.20 25.06 6.52
N PRO A 340 -6.08 24.61 7.44
CA PRO A 340 -5.72 23.62 8.46
C PRO A 340 -5.42 22.24 7.86
N GLY A 341 -6.05 21.88 6.74
CA GLY A 341 -5.74 20.65 6.00
C GLY A 341 -4.34 20.70 5.39
N ALA A 342 -4.00 21.81 4.73
CA ALA A 342 -2.67 22.04 4.17
C ALA A 342 -1.57 22.03 5.26
N ALA A 343 -1.86 22.55 6.46
CA ALA A 343 -0.93 22.50 7.59
C ALA A 343 -0.68 21.06 8.08
N GLY A 344 -1.72 20.23 8.11
CA GLY A 344 -1.59 18.80 8.40
C GLY A 344 -0.75 18.06 7.35
N VAL A 345 -0.98 18.34 6.06
CA VAL A 345 -0.20 17.78 4.95
C VAL A 345 1.25 18.25 5.00
N ALA A 346 1.51 19.51 5.35
CA ALA A 346 2.86 20.03 5.50
C ALA A 346 3.69 19.24 6.54
N ALA A 347 3.10 18.88 7.68
CA ALA A 347 3.76 18.05 8.69
C ALA A 347 4.09 16.63 8.17
N LEU A 348 3.24 16.08 7.31
CA LEU A 348 3.47 14.79 6.66
C LEU A 348 4.60 14.86 5.63
N LEU A 349 4.73 15.96 4.89
CA LEU A 349 5.81 16.18 3.92
C LEU A 349 7.20 16.25 4.57
N ALA A 350 7.30 16.71 5.82
CA ALA A 350 8.56 16.61 6.58
C ALA A 350 9.01 15.17 6.78
N HIS A 351 8.07 14.24 7.03
CA HIS A 351 8.38 12.82 7.13
C HIS A 351 8.72 12.22 5.76
N ALA A 352 7.97 12.60 4.72
CA ALA A 352 8.26 12.17 3.34
C ALA A 352 9.68 12.56 2.90
N GLU A 353 10.16 13.73 3.32
CA GLU A 353 11.54 14.19 3.12
C GLU A 353 12.57 13.29 3.80
N THR A 354 12.35 12.86 5.04
CA THR A 354 13.26 11.91 5.73
C THR A 354 13.33 10.53 5.04
N LEU A 355 12.26 10.16 4.34
CA LEU A 355 12.17 8.91 3.57
C LEU A 355 12.72 9.03 2.15
N GLY A 356 13.20 10.22 1.75
CA GLY A 356 13.75 10.47 0.41
C GLY A 356 12.70 10.51 -0.70
N LEU A 357 11.42 10.67 -0.36
CA LEU A 357 10.34 10.76 -1.35
C LEU A 357 10.41 12.09 -2.11
N ARG A 358 10.05 12.05 -3.40
CA ARG A 358 10.03 13.24 -4.28
C ARG A 358 8.64 13.64 -4.74
N ARG A 359 7.66 12.74 -4.61
CA ARG A 359 6.27 12.95 -5.01
C ARG A 359 5.36 12.24 -4.04
N LEU A 360 4.25 12.88 -3.71
CA LEU A 360 3.20 12.31 -2.87
C LEU A 360 1.84 12.74 -3.42
N ASP A 361 1.02 11.74 -3.76
CA ASP A 361 -0.34 11.94 -4.24
C ASP A 361 -1.30 11.33 -3.22
N MET A 362 -2.28 12.11 -2.78
CA MET A 362 -3.24 11.74 -1.74
C MET A 362 -4.64 12.13 -2.20
N ALA A 363 -5.66 11.38 -1.77
CA ALA A 363 -7.04 11.71 -2.04
C ALA A 363 -7.90 11.40 -0.82
N ASP A 364 -8.89 12.25 -0.57
CA ASP A 364 -10.00 11.98 0.34
C ASP A 364 -11.33 12.02 -0.44
N ALA A 365 -12.45 11.96 0.27
CA ALA A 365 -13.78 11.94 -0.35
C ALA A 365 -14.18 13.27 -1.03
N MET A 366 -13.47 14.37 -0.74
CA MET A 366 -13.82 15.72 -1.14
C MET A 366 -12.75 16.40 -1.99
N SER A 367 -11.50 15.93 -1.94
CA SER A 367 -10.38 16.57 -2.61
C SER A 367 -9.24 15.60 -2.89
N VAL A 368 -8.49 15.91 -3.94
CA VAL A 368 -7.19 15.34 -4.24
C VAL A 368 -6.08 16.32 -3.88
N TRP A 369 -4.92 15.80 -3.53
CA TRP A 369 -3.74 16.55 -3.16
C TRP A 369 -2.53 15.97 -3.86
N SER A 370 -1.68 16.81 -4.46
CA SER A 370 -0.40 16.40 -5.01
C SER A 370 0.71 17.26 -4.45
N ALA A 371 1.79 16.64 -4.01
CA ALA A 371 2.99 17.31 -3.56
C ALA A 371 4.19 16.86 -4.38
N ARG A 372 4.96 17.80 -4.93
CA ARG A 372 6.19 17.54 -5.68
C ARG A 372 7.36 18.28 -5.06
N ARG A 373 8.48 17.58 -4.87
CA ARG A 373 9.70 18.16 -4.31
C ARG A 373 10.42 18.96 -5.39
N SER A 374 10.72 20.21 -5.09
CA SER A 374 11.55 21.11 -5.88
C SER A 374 12.77 21.56 -5.06
N ASP A 375 13.71 22.25 -5.70
CA ASP A 375 14.90 22.80 -5.04
C ASP A 375 14.53 23.82 -3.94
N ASP A 376 13.39 24.46 -4.08
CA ASP A 376 12.84 25.45 -3.15
C ASP A 376 11.94 24.84 -2.04
N GLY A 377 11.83 23.52 -1.97
CA GLY A 377 10.94 22.81 -1.05
C GLY A 377 9.80 22.10 -1.77
N TRP A 378 8.76 21.72 -1.02
CA TRP A 378 7.61 20.99 -1.57
C TRP A 378 6.57 21.96 -2.15
N ARG A 379 6.17 21.72 -3.39
CA ARG A 379 5.02 22.36 -4.03
C ARG A 379 3.80 21.48 -3.80
N LEU A 380 2.78 22.00 -3.14
CA LEU A 380 1.55 21.28 -2.78
C LEU A 380 0.36 21.92 -3.49
N GLY A 381 -0.49 21.12 -4.13
CA GLY A 381 -1.73 21.56 -4.75
C GLY A 381 -2.91 20.73 -4.25
N ARG A 382 -4.08 21.35 -4.18
CA ARG A 382 -5.37 20.68 -3.90
C ARG A 382 -6.38 21.03 -4.97
N ALA A 383 -7.21 20.06 -5.35
CA ALA A 383 -8.41 20.30 -6.15
C ALA A 383 -9.50 19.29 -5.78
N GLU A 384 -10.68 19.44 -6.38
CA GLU A 384 -11.81 18.51 -6.23
C GLU A 384 -11.54 17.12 -6.84
N ASP A 385 -10.81 17.07 -7.95
CA ASP A 385 -10.35 15.84 -8.59
C ASP A 385 -8.99 16.01 -9.31
N TRP A 386 -8.43 14.90 -9.80
CA TRP A 386 -7.10 14.89 -10.43
C TRP A 386 -7.04 15.69 -11.73
N GLU A 387 -8.15 15.80 -12.46
CA GLU A 387 -8.21 16.54 -13.72
C GLU A 387 -8.15 18.04 -13.45
N ALA A 388 -8.97 18.53 -12.50
CA ALA A 388 -8.93 19.90 -12.02
C ALA A 388 -7.57 20.24 -11.38
N LEU A 389 -6.94 19.28 -10.68
CA LEU A 389 -5.61 19.49 -10.09
C LEU A 389 -4.53 19.69 -11.16
N ASP A 390 -4.55 18.87 -12.22
CA ASP A 390 -3.58 18.95 -13.32
C ASP A 390 -3.78 20.22 -14.13
N GLU A 391 -5.02 20.58 -14.44
CA GLU A 391 -5.37 21.81 -15.18
C GLU A 391 -4.99 23.08 -14.40
N ARG A 392 -5.30 23.14 -13.10
CA ARG A 392 -5.08 24.35 -12.29
C ARG A 392 -3.67 24.50 -11.75
N THR A 393 -3.05 23.39 -11.35
CA THR A 393 -1.80 23.43 -10.58
C THR A 393 -0.71 22.50 -11.13
N GLY A 394 -1.00 21.64 -12.11
CA GLY A 394 -0.06 20.65 -12.65
C GLY A 394 1.25 21.27 -13.14
N ALA A 395 1.17 22.29 -14.00
CA ALA A 395 2.35 23.00 -14.51
C ALA A 395 3.19 23.63 -13.37
N TRP A 396 2.54 24.20 -12.37
CA TRP A 396 3.22 24.78 -11.22
C TRP A 396 3.85 23.72 -10.32
N LEU A 397 3.20 22.58 -10.10
CA LEU A 397 3.77 21.45 -9.37
C LEU A 397 5.01 20.90 -10.06
N ASP A 398 5.05 20.96 -11.40
CA ASP A 398 6.14 20.44 -12.23
C ASP A 398 7.37 21.33 -12.37
N GLY A 399 7.34 22.55 -11.84
CA GLY A 399 8.49 23.45 -11.96
C GLY A 399 8.40 24.49 -13.08
N ALA A 400 7.29 24.52 -13.83
CA ALA A 400 7.11 25.40 -15.00
C ALA A 400 6.89 26.88 -14.63
#